data_AF-A0A917H129-F1
#
_entry.id   AF-A0A917H129-F1
#
_cell.length_a   1.000
_cell.length_b   1.000
_cell.length_c   1.000
_cell.angle_alpha   90.00
_cell.angle_beta   90.00
_cell.angle_gamma   90.00
#
_symmetry.space_group_name_H-M   'P 1'
#
loop_
_entity.id
_entity.type
_entity.pdbx_description
1 polymer ?
#
loop_
_entity_poly.entity_id
_entity_poly.type
_entity_poly.pdbx_seq_one_letter_code
_entity_poly.pdbx_strand_id
1 'polypeptide(L)'
;MTHFSEEELIAYQLHESPDEAAIQRHVEQCAQCAALSESIAETLRVFSSDPVPTPDLDRNWRRLRGNLSVLSAEPRRSFFPRFALWSGAGLAAAALLLVVFVGVHVTRDRDHIAALLPALNRVNHTNTAINGHGPLTSEPTDPGVANHLDAAERLLTEVNHTSGALDPATRAQAHDLLLSNAVYVRTARDHGDLAQAAVLDDLGRVLTTLDNEPSSPHSTLQLRLEMNTSGLLLDIRILRQNQTAQ
;
A
#
# COMPACT_ATOMS: atom_id res chain seq x y z
N MET A 1 -55.39 12.19 8.03
CA MET A 1 -54.47 12.99 7.21
C MET A 1 -53.26 12.13 6.93
N THR A 2 -52.71 12.19 5.72
CA THR A 2 -51.50 11.43 5.34
C THR A 2 -50.30 12.09 6.00
N HIS A 3 -49.55 11.33 6.79
CA HIS A 3 -48.29 11.75 7.39
C HIS A 3 -47.16 11.54 6.38
N PHE A 4 -46.11 12.36 6.48
CA PHE A 4 -44.87 12.13 5.75
C PHE A 4 -44.14 10.92 6.34
N SER A 5 -43.43 10.19 5.48
CA SER A 5 -42.63 9.05 5.91
C SER A 5 -41.39 9.53 6.68
N GLU A 6 -40.75 8.61 7.40
CA GLU A 6 -39.52 8.90 8.12
C GLU A 6 -38.40 9.33 7.17
N GLU A 7 -38.30 8.69 6.01
CA GLU A 7 -37.30 8.99 4.98
C GLU A 7 -37.47 10.40 4.42
N GLU A 8 -38.71 10.86 4.20
CA GLU A 8 -39.01 12.21 3.75
C GLU A 8 -38.62 13.26 4.79
N LEU A 9 -38.80 12.95 6.07
CA LEU A 9 -38.41 13.81 7.20
C LEU A 9 -36.90 13.83 7.44
N ILE A 10 -36.20 12.72 7.18
CA ILE A 10 -34.73 12.67 7.15
C ILE A 10 -34.20 13.54 6.00
N ALA A 11 -34.75 13.38 4.79
CA ALA A 11 -34.37 14.19 3.64
C ALA A 11 -34.63 15.69 3.88
N TYR A 12 -35.72 16.03 4.57
CA TYR A 12 -36.00 17.40 5.02
C TYR A 12 -34.89 17.92 5.96
N GLN A 13 -34.52 17.14 6.98
CA GLN A 13 -33.52 17.56 7.97
C GLN A 13 -32.09 17.68 7.41
N LEU A 14 -31.79 16.96 6.32
CA LEU A 14 -30.54 17.05 5.58
C LEU A 14 -30.55 18.11 4.46
N HIS A 15 -31.67 18.82 4.26
CA HIS A 15 -31.90 19.75 3.14
C HIS A 15 -31.78 19.09 1.74
N GLU A 16 -32.14 17.81 1.64
CA GLU A 16 -32.14 17.02 0.40
C GLU A 16 -33.55 16.81 -0.17
N SER A 17 -34.60 17.25 0.55
CA SER A 17 -35.99 17.10 0.11
C SER A 17 -36.36 18.12 -0.97
N PRO A 18 -37.02 17.70 -2.08
CA PRO A 18 -37.52 18.62 -3.10
C PRO A 18 -38.71 19.47 -2.64
N ASP A 19 -39.42 19.05 -1.58
CA ASP A 19 -40.68 19.65 -1.11
C ASP A 19 -40.59 20.22 0.31
N GLU A 20 -39.47 20.87 0.63
CA GLU A 20 -39.15 21.40 1.97
C GLU A 20 -40.26 22.29 2.57
N ALA A 21 -40.85 23.17 1.76
CA ALA A 21 -41.91 24.09 2.19
C ALA A 21 -43.26 23.39 2.47
N ALA A 22 -43.51 22.21 1.89
CA ALA A 22 -44.72 21.43 2.17
C ALA A 22 -44.56 20.63 3.47
N ILE A 23 -43.38 20.05 3.67
CA ILE A 23 -43.03 19.31 4.88
C ILE A 23 -43.02 20.25 6.08
N GLN A 24 -42.42 21.44 5.97
CA GLN A 24 -42.41 22.44 7.04
C GLN A 24 -43.82 22.81 7.50
N ARG A 25 -44.72 23.15 6.56
CA ARG A 25 -46.12 23.49 6.89
C ARG A 25 -46.84 22.33 7.59
N HIS A 26 -46.54 21.09 7.22
CA HIS A 26 -47.15 19.93 7.85
C HIS A 26 -46.59 19.68 9.25
N VAL A 27 -45.28 19.83 9.45
CA VAL A 27 -44.64 19.73 10.76
C VAL A 27 -45.19 20.78 11.73
N GLU A 28 -45.44 22.01 11.26
CA GLU A 28 -46.07 23.06 12.06
C GLU A 28 -47.52 22.75 12.48
N GLN A 29 -48.23 21.91 11.70
CA GLN A 29 -49.64 21.58 11.90
C GLN A 29 -49.87 20.21 12.57
N CYS A 30 -48.88 19.31 12.53
CA CYS A 30 -48.98 17.93 12.98
C CYS A 30 -47.99 17.63 14.10
N ALA A 31 -48.48 17.49 15.34
CA ALA A 31 -47.67 17.20 16.51
C ALA A 31 -46.87 15.88 16.41
N GLN A 32 -47.42 14.86 15.72
CA GLN A 32 -46.75 13.58 15.53
C GLN A 32 -45.54 13.71 14.61
N CYS A 33 -45.68 14.39 13.48
CA CYS A 33 -44.58 14.63 12.55
C CYS A 33 -43.53 15.56 13.17
N ALA A 34 -43.94 16.55 13.96
CA ALA A 34 -43.02 17.40 14.71
C ALA A 34 -42.17 16.64 15.74
N ALA A 35 -42.80 15.71 16.48
CA ALA A 35 -42.06 14.87 17.43
C ALA A 35 -41.05 13.96 16.71
N LEU A 36 -41.45 13.38 15.58
CA LEU A 36 -40.56 12.51 14.79
C LEU A 36 -39.41 13.31 14.16
N SER A 37 -39.68 14.47 13.56
CA SER A 37 -38.64 15.34 12.99
C SER A 37 -37.63 15.81 14.04
N GLU A 38 -38.09 16.16 15.25
CA GLU A 38 -37.18 16.58 16.33
C GLU A 38 -36.28 15.42 16.79
N SER A 39 -36.82 14.20 16.85
CA SER A 39 -36.01 13.02 17.21
C SER A 39 -34.89 12.71 16.19
N ILE A 40 -35.18 12.92 14.90
CA ILE A 40 -34.19 12.83 13.82
C ILE A 40 -33.15 13.94 13.96
N ALA A 41 -33.61 15.19 14.17
CA ALA A 41 -32.73 16.34 14.33
C ALA A 41 -31.75 16.14 15.51
N GLU A 42 -32.24 15.62 16.64
CA GLU A 42 -31.40 15.33 17.80
C GLU A 42 -30.33 14.28 17.50
N THR A 43 -30.70 13.21 16.79
CA THR A 43 -29.75 12.19 16.35
C THR A 43 -28.66 12.78 15.46
N LEU A 44 -29.04 13.66 14.51
CA LEU A 44 -28.08 14.31 13.61
C LEU A 44 -27.19 15.33 14.32
N ARG A 45 -27.68 16.02 15.37
CA ARG A 45 -26.88 16.91 16.22
C ARG A 45 -25.73 16.17 16.90
N VAL A 46 -25.94 14.92 17.34
CA VAL A 46 -24.88 14.09 17.94
C VAL A 46 -23.73 13.84 16.97
N PHE A 47 -24.02 13.67 15.67
CA PHE A 47 -22.98 13.47 14.65
C PHE A 47 -22.34 14.77 14.14
N SER A 48 -22.97 15.93 14.39
CA SER A 48 -22.53 17.24 13.88
C SER A 48 -21.94 18.16 14.97
N SER A 49 -21.64 17.62 16.15
CA SER A 49 -21.22 18.42 17.31
C SER A 49 -19.85 19.06 17.18
N ASP A 50 -18.97 18.53 16.32
CA ASP A 50 -17.63 19.06 16.13
C ASP A 50 -17.56 19.90 14.84
N PRO A 51 -17.10 21.18 14.93
CA PRO A 51 -16.89 21.98 13.73
C PRO A 51 -15.84 21.29 12.86
N VAL A 52 -16.16 21.07 11.59
CA VAL A 52 -15.21 20.52 10.62
C VAL A 52 -13.98 21.43 10.61
N PRO A 53 -12.79 20.92 11.01
CA PRO A 53 -11.60 21.75 11.06
C PRO A 53 -11.27 22.23 9.64
N THR A 54 -10.98 23.52 9.50
CA THR A 54 -10.63 24.09 8.20
C THR A 54 -9.29 23.49 7.74
N PRO A 55 -9.23 22.74 6.63
CA PRO A 55 -8.01 22.06 6.23
C PRO A 55 -6.98 23.07 5.70
N ASP A 56 -5.74 22.98 6.20
CA ASP A 56 -4.60 23.63 5.57
C ASP A 56 -4.23 22.87 4.29
N LEU A 57 -4.83 23.30 3.17
CA LEU A 57 -4.66 22.68 1.87
C LEU A 57 -3.19 22.63 1.44
N ASP A 58 -2.40 23.66 1.73
CA ASP A 58 -0.99 23.73 1.33
C ASP A 58 -0.12 22.73 2.07
N ARG A 59 -0.36 22.56 3.38
CA ARG A 59 0.36 21.57 4.19
C ARG A 59 -0.08 20.15 3.88
N ASN A 60 -1.39 19.93 3.73
CA ASN A 60 -1.94 18.62 3.39
C ASN A 60 -1.49 18.17 2.00
N TRP A 61 -1.52 19.07 1.02
CA TRP A 61 -1.06 18.78 -0.33
C TRP A 61 0.43 18.47 -0.40
N ARG A 62 1.28 19.18 0.36
CA ARG A 62 2.71 18.88 0.45
C ARG A 62 2.98 17.48 1.01
N ARG A 63 2.20 17.03 2.00
CA ARG A 63 2.28 15.67 2.54
C ARG A 63 1.82 14.63 1.53
N LEU A 64 0.71 14.88 0.85
CA LEU A 64 0.13 13.92 -0.11
C LEU A 64 0.96 13.81 -1.39
N ARG A 65 1.52 14.91 -1.90
CA ARG A 65 2.23 14.93 -3.19
C ARG A 65 3.40 13.94 -3.26
N GLY A 66 4.13 13.73 -2.16
CA GLY A 66 5.24 12.77 -2.12
C GLY A 66 4.80 11.32 -2.25
N ASN A 67 3.55 11.01 -1.89
CA ASN A 67 2.99 9.66 -1.87
C ASN A 67 2.10 9.36 -3.09
N LEU A 68 1.92 10.33 -3.99
CA LEU A 68 1.11 10.17 -5.20
C LEU A 68 2.02 9.81 -6.38
N SER A 69 2.28 8.51 -6.56
CA SER A 69 3.05 7.94 -7.68
C SER A 69 2.51 8.35 -9.07
N VAL A 70 1.22 8.69 -9.15
CA VAL A 70 0.53 9.16 -10.37
C VAL A 70 1.00 10.55 -10.81
N LEU A 71 1.52 11.39 -9.90
CA LEU A 71 1.94 12.77 -10.19
C LEU A 71 3.46 12.95 -10.26
N SER A 72 4.23 11.94 -9.83
CA SER A 72 5.66 11.92 -10.08
C SER A 72 5.90 11.71 -11.58
N ALA A 73 6.23 12.79 -12.28
CA ALA A 73 6.78 12.70 -13.63
C ALA A 73 7.94 11.72 -13.60
N GLU A 74 7.85 10.65 -14.39
CA GLU A 74 8.92 9.66 -14.52
C GLU A 74 10.25 10.42 -14.72
N PRO A 75 11.31 10.11 -13.95
CA PRO A 75 12.58 10.77 -14.14
C PRO A 75 13.02 10.51 -15.58
N ARG A 76 12.97 11.55 -16.42
CA ARG A 76 13.46 11.53 -17.81
C ARG A 76 14.85 10.93 -17.75
N ARG A 77 14.97 9.69 -18.23
CA ARG A 77 16.21 8.91 -18.29
C ARG A 77 17.23 9.77 -19.00
N SER A 78 18.08 10.43 -18.20
CA SER A 78 19.11 11.34 -18.71
C SER A 78 19.97 10.53 -19.66
N PHE A 79 19.85 10.85 -20.94
CA PHE A 79 20.60 10.25 -22.03
C PHE A 79 22.02 10.84 -21.96
N PHE A 80 22.77 10.49 -20.91
CA PHE A 80 24.18 10.85 -20.83
C PHE A 80 24.88 10.27 -22.06
N PRO A 81 25.47 11.11 -22.94
CA PRO A 81 26.07 10.62 -24.15
C PRO A 81 27.28 9.76 -23.80
N ARG A 82 27.28 8.51 -24.28
CA ARG A 82 28.32 7.48 -24.08
C ARG A 82 29.74 7.90 -24.50
N PHE A 83 29.90 9.09 -25.10
CA PHE A 83 31.20 9.66 -25.45
C PHE A 83 32.02 10.16 -24.25
N ALA A 84 31.39 10.45 -23.10
CA ALA A 84 32.14 10.83 -21.89
C ALA A 84 32.91 9.66 -21.23
N LEU A 85 32.63 8.41 -21.62
CA LEU A 85 33.38 7.24 -21.11
C LEU A 85 34.74 7.01 -21.80
N TRP A 86 35.00 7.62 -22.96
CA TRP A 86 36.23 7.36 -23.72
C TRP A 86 37.40 8.28 -23.34
N SER A 87 37.16 9.36 -22.60
CA SER A 87 38.23 10.22 -22.07
C SER A 87 38.87 9.69 -20.79
N GLY A 88 38.25 8.72 -20.11
CA GLY A 88 38.76 8.11 -18.88
C GLY A 88 39.81 7.00 -19.09
N ALA A 89 39.84 6.36 -20.27
CA ALA A 89 40.74 5.24 -20.55
C ALA A 89 42.22 5.64 -20.55
N GLY A 90 42.54 6.88 -20.95
CA GLY A 90 43.91 7.40 -20.94
C GLY A 90 44.46 7.69 -19.53
N LEU A 91 43.61 8.16 -18.61
CA LEU A 91 44.00 8.46 -17.23
C LEU A 91 44.14 7.21 -16.37
N ALA A 92 43.32 6.18 -16.61
CA ALA A 92 43.40 4.91 -15.89
C ALA A 92 44.71 4.15 -16.14
N ALA A 93 45.27 4.21 -17.36
CA ALA A 93 46.53 3.54 -17.69
C ALA A 93 47.74 4.19 -16.99
N ALA A 94 47.77 5.52 -16.87
CA ALA A 94 48.83 6.24 -16.16
C ALA A 94 48.78 6.00 -14.64
N ALA A 95 47.57 5.92 -14.07
CA ALA A 95 47.38 5.60 -12.65
C ALA A 95 47.81 4.17 -12.30
N LEU A 96 47.54 3.19 -13.18
CA LEU A 96 47.94 1.80 -12.99
C LEU A 96 49.47 1.63 -12.98
N LEU A 97 50.19 2.35 -13.83
CA LEU A 97 51.66 2.34 -13.83
C LEU A 97 52.24 2.97 -12.55
N LEU A 98 51.63 4.02 -12.01
CA LEU A 98 52.02 4.59 -10.72
C LEU A 98 51.74 3.65 -9.54
N VAL A 99 50.60 2.95 -9.55
CA VAL A 99 50.25 1.98 -8.50
C VAL A 99 51.18 0.76 -8.52
N VAL A 100 51.59 0.29 -9.70
CA VAL A 100 52.59 -0.79 -9.83
C VAL A 100 53.97 -0.31 -9.35
N PHE A 101 54.37 0.90 -9.72
CA PHE A 101 55.67 1.45 -9.32
C PHE A 101 55.77 1.71 -7.81
N VAL A 102 54.70 2.24 -7.18
CA VAL A 102 54.63 2.44 -5.74
C VAL A 102 54.42 1.11 -4.99
N GLY A 103 53.66 0.17 -5.58
CA GLY A 103 53.44 -1.16 -5.02
C GLY A 103 54.71 -2.00 -4.93
N VAL A 104 55.65 -1.86 -5.88
CA VAL A 104 56.95 -2.56 -5.82
C VAL A 104 57.86 -1.97 -4.72
N HIS A 105 57.77 -0.67 -4.43
CA HIS A 105 58.59 -0.02 -3.39
C HIS A 105 58.08 -0.17 -1.95
N VAL A 106 56.78 -0.47 -1.76
CA VAL A 106 56.13 -0.53 -0.43
C VAL A 106 55.94 -1.98 0.07
N THR A 107 56.45 -2.99 -0.65
CA THR A 107 56.33 -4.41 -0.25
C THR A 107 57.24 -4.85 0.91
N ARG A 108 57.86 -3.92 1.65
CA ARG A 108 58.63 -4.25 2.87
C ARG A 108 57.84 -4.19 4.17
N ASP A 109 56.57 -3.77 4.15
CA ASP A 109 55.76 -3.71 5.37
C ASP A 109 54.33 -4.19 5.08
N ARG A 110 54.13 -5.51 5.16
CA ARG A 110 52.97 -6.19 4.59
C ARG A 110 51.99 -6.76 5.62
N ASP A 111 51.98 -6.21 6.83
CA ASP A 111 51.11 -6.71 7.90
C ASP A 111 49.91 -5.79 8.24
N HIS A 112 49.79 -4.60 7.63
CA HIS A 112 48.75 -3.63 8.01
C HIS A 112 47.56 -3.52 7.04
N ILE A 113 47.63 -4.02 5.80
CA ILE A 113 46.58 -3.79 4.77
C ILE A 113 45.51 -4.90 4.75
N ALA A 114 45.78 -6.07 5.33
CA ALA A 114 44.80 -7.15 5.44
C ALA A 114 43.61 -6.82 6.38
N ALA A 115 43.74 -5.80 7.24
CA ALA A 115 42.71 -5.40 8.20
C ALA A 115 41.63 -4.46 7.63
N LEU A 116 41.80 -3.91 6.42
CA LEU A 116 40.89 -2.89 5.86
C LEU A 116 39.90 -3.44 4.82
N LEU A 117 40.04 -4.70 4.43
CA LEU A 117 39.18 -5.36 3.43
C LEU A 117 37.73 -5.66 3.85
N PRO A 118 37.37 -5.89 5.14
CA PRO A 118 35.97 -6.20 5.48
C PRO A 118 35.03 -4.96 5.47
N ALA A 119 35.55 -3.74 5.33
CA ALA A 119 34.74 -2.51 5.33
C ALA A 119 34.19 -2.11 3.94
N LEU A 120 34.86 -2.50 2.85
CA LEU A 120 34.46 -2.11 1.49
C LEU A 120 33.35 -2.99 0.90
N ASN A 121 33.10 -4.17 1.48
CA ASN A 121 32.06 -5.08 1.00
C ASN A 121 30.65 -4.72 1.54
N ARG A 122 30.52 -3.69 2.39
CA ARG A 122 29.24 -3.23 2.95
C ARG A 122 28.54 -2.12 2.17
N VAL A 123 29.16 -1.58 1.12
CA VAL A 123 28.66 -0.35 0.45
C VAL A 123 27.89 -0.63 -0.85
N ASN A 124 27.89 -1.87 -1.36
CA ASN A 124 27.43 -2.14 -2.74
C ASN A 124 26.06 -2.81 -2.93
N HIS A 125 25.19 -2.86 -1.92
CA HIS A 125 23.81 -3.29 -2.12
C HIS A 125 22.81 -2.35 -1.43
N THR A 126 22.76 -1.08 -1.84
CA THR A 126 21.51 -0.31 -1.70
C THR A 126 20.53 -0.82 -2.75
N ASN A 127 19.86 -1.92 -2.41
CA ASN A 127 18.75 -2.47 -3.17
C ASN A 127 17.59 -1.47 -3.04
N THR A 128 17.50 -0.52 -3.97
CA THR A 128 16.34 0.36 -4.10
C THR A 128 15.16 -0.51 -4.50
N ALA A 129 14.33 -0.84 -3.52
CA ALA A 129 13.13 -1.62 -3.70
C ALA A 129 12.22 -0.92 -4.72
N ILE A 130 11.79 -1.67 -5.74
CA ILE A 130 10.84 -1.24 -6.75
C ILE A 130 9.43 -1.10 -6.13
N ASN A 131 9.22 -1.71 -4.96
CA ASN A 131 8.01 -1.65 -4.14
C ASN A 131 8.37 -0.84 -2.90
N GLY A 132 7.59 0.19 -2.53
CA GLY A 132 7.97 1.28 -1.61
C GLY A 132 8.23 0.93 -0.13
N HIS A 133 8.61 -0.30 0.17
CA HIS A 133 8.90 -0.81 1.51
C HIS A 133 10.36 -1.27 1.59
N GLY A 134 10.98 -1.14 2.76
CA GLY A 134 12.39 -1.49 2.96
C GLY A 134 12.69 -2.96 2.57
N PRO A 135 13.97 -3.35 2.47
CA PRO A 135 14.32 -4.70 2.05
C PRO A 135 13.61 -5.74 2.94
N LEU A 136 12.85 -6.65 2.32
CA LEU A 136 12.17 -7.80 2.91
C LEU A 136 13.21 -8.80 3.45
N THR A 137 14.00 -8.35 4.42
CA THR A 137 15.18 -9.03 5.00
C THR A 137 15.02 -9.24 6.49
N SER A 138 14.01 -8.61 7.09
CA SER A 138 13.53 -8.95 8.43
C SER A 138 12.77 -10.27 8.35
N GLU A 139 13.10 -11.14 9.28
CA GLU A 139 12.55 -12.48 9.38
C GLU A 139 11.39 -12.48 10.38
N PRO A 140 10.19 -12.90 9.96
CA PRO A 140 9.07 -13.09 10.86
C PRO A 140 8.95 -14.58 11.24
N THR A 141 9.23 -14.89 12.51
CA THR A 141 9.37 -16.25 13.09
C THR A 141 8.03 -16.93 13.43
N ASP A 142 6.89 -16.50 12.88
CA ASP A 142 5.58 -17.10 13.18
C ASP A 142 5.15 -18.10 12.09
N PRO A 143 5.11 -19.42 12.39
CA PRO A 143 4.64 -20.43 11.44
C PRO A 143 3.17 -20.25 11.01
N GLY A 144 2.36 -19.53 11.79
CA GLY A 144 1.00 -19.15 11.39
C GLY A 144 0.99 -18.22 10.17
N VAL A 145 1.93 -17.27 10.12
CA VAL A 145 2.06 -16.34 8.99
C VAL A 145 2.51 -17.07 7.73
N ALA A 146 3.41 -18.05 7.85
CA ALA A 146 3.88 -18.84 6.71
C ALA A 146 2.72 -19.56 6.00
N ASN A 147 1.89 -20.26 6.78
CA ASN A 147 0.71 -20.96 6.27
C ASN A 147 -0.31 -19.99 5.65
N HIS A 148 -0.46 -18.81 6.23
CA HIS A 148 -1.33 -17.75 5.70
C HIS A 148 -0.85 -17.22 4.35
N LEU A 149 0.46 -16.92 4.24
CA LEU A 149 1.07 -16.48 2.98
C LEU A 149 1.00 -17.56 1.90
N ASP A 150 1.15 -18.83 2.25
CA ASP A 150 0.98 -19.95 1.33
C ASP A 150 -0.46 -20.06 0.80
N ALA A 151 -1.46 -19.90 1.68
CA ALA A 151 -2.85 -19.89 1.28
C ALA A 151 -3.17 -18.68 0.39
N ALA A 152 -2.60 -17.51 0.69
CA ALA A 152 -2.72 -16.30 -0.14
C ALA A 152 -2.05 -16.46 -1.51
N GLU A 153 -0.83 -17.01 -1.61
CA GLU A 153 -0.16 -17.25 -2.89
C GLU A 153 -0.99 -18.18 -3.78
N ARG A 154 -1.54 -19.27 -3.21
CA ARG A 154 -2.39 -20.22 -3.94
C ARG A 154 -3.64 -19.53 -4.49
N LEU A 155 -4.37 -18.80 -3.64
CA LEU A 155 -5.57 -18.07 -4.03
C LEU A 155 -5.27 -17.04 -5.13
N LEU A 156 -4.27 -16.18 -4.91
CA LEU A 156 -3.91 -15.13 -5.87
C LEU A 156 -3.42 -15.72 -7.20
N THR A 157 -2.75 -16.87 -7.17
CA THR A 157 -2.35 -17.60 -8.38
C THR A 157 -3.58 -18.13 -9.11
N GLU A 158 -4.55 -18.69 -8.41
CA GLU A 158 -5.81 -19.17 -8.99
C GLU A 158 -6.60 -18.02 -9.63
N VAL A 159 -6.75 -16.90 -8.91
CA VAL A 159 -7.38 -15.67 -9.44
C VAL A 159 -6.65 -15.17 -10.69
N ASN A 160 -5.32 -15.22 -10.72
CA ASN A 160 -4.54 -14.77 -11.87
C ASN A 160 -4.77 -15.63 -13.13
N HIS A 161 -5.03 -16.94 -12.95
CA HIS A 161 -5.30 -17.86 -14.07
C HIS A 161 -6.79 -17.95 -14.44
N THR A 162 -7.69 -17.57 -13.54
CA THR A 162 -9.14 -17.59 -13.79
C THR A 162 -9.55 -16.40 -14.66
N SER A 163 -10.39 -16.66 -15.67
CA SER A 163 -10.90 -15.63 -16.58
C SER A 163 -12.41 -15.47 -16.40
N GLY A 164 -12.85 -14.26 -16.10
CA GLY A 164 -14.26 -13.95 -15.85
C GLY A 164 -14.55 -13.68 -14.38
N ALA A 165 -15.80 -13.89 -13.96
CA ALA A 165 -16.23 -13.68 -12.58
C ALA A 165 -15.69 -14.77 -11.64
N LEU A 166 -15.34 -14.37 -10.42
CA LEU A 166 -14.90 -15.29 -9.37
C LEU A 166 -16.05 -16.18 -8.89
N ASP A 167 -15.76 -17.46 -8.73
CA ASP A 167 -16.71 -18.39 -8.16
C ASP A 167 -16.96 -18.08 -6.65
N PRO A 168 -18.12 -18.48 -6.11
CA PRO A 168 -18.46 -18.19 -4.72
C PRO A 168 -17.51 -18.82 -3.69
N ALA A 169 -16.87 -19.94 -4.00
CA ALA A 169 -15.99 -20.63 -3.06
C ALA A 169 -14.63 -19.92 -2.96
N THR A 170 -14.09 -19.44 -4.08
CA THR A 170 -12.89 -18.59 -4.12
C THR A 170 -13.12 -17.26 -3.41
N ARG A 171 -14.32 -16.66 -3.55
CA ARG A 171 -14.68 -15.45 -2.79
C ARG A 171 -14.75 -15.71 -1.28
N ALA A 172 -15.34 -16.82 -0.86
CA ALA A 172 -15.37 -17.21 0.55
C ALA A 172 -13.94 -17.43 1.12
N GLN A 173 -13.04 -18.05 0.34
CA GLN A 173 -11.64 -18.19 0.72
C GLN A 173 -10.92 -16.84 0.83
N ALA A 174 -11.20 -15.89 -0.07
CA ALA A 174 -10.66 -14.53 0.01
C ALA A 174 -11.13 -13.81 1.29
N HIS A 175 -12.40 -13.98 1.65
CA HIS A 175 -12.99 -13.43 2.88
C HIS A 175 -12.32 -14.00 4.14
N ASP A 176 -12.15 -15.33 4.22
CA ASP A 176 -11.50 -15.96 5.37
C ASP A 176 -10.04 -15.49 5.53
N LEU A 177 -9.30 -15.36 4.42
CA LEU A 177 -7.95 -14.82 4.42
C LEU A 177 -7.92 -13.34 4.82
N LEU A 178 -8.91 -12.55 4.43
CA LEU A 178 -9.00 -11.14 4.83
C LEU A 178 -9.10 -11.02 6.36
N LEU A 179 -9.95 -11.83 6.98
CA LEU A 179 -10.19 -11.81 8.42
C LEU A 179 -8.92 -12.19 9.21
N SER A 180 -8.19 -13.22 8.77
CA SER A 180 -6.92 -13.62 9.41
C SER A 180 -5.81 -12.60 9.16
N ASN A 181 -5.77 -11.97 7.98
CA ASN A 181 -4.73 -11.02 7.59
C ASN A 181 -4.62 -9.82 8.54
N ALA A 182 -5.75 -9.31 9.04
CA ALA A 182 -5.77 -8.19 9.98
C ALA A 182 -4.97 -8.46 11.27
N VAL A 183 -4.99 -9.71 11.75
CA VAL A 183 -4.22 -10.14 12.93
C VAL A 183 -2.73 -10.11 12.62
N TYR A 184 -2.32 -10.68 11.48
CA TYR A 184 -0.91 -10.74 11.09
C TYR A 184 -0.31 -9.36 10.80
N VAL A 185 -1.08 -8.44 10.21
CA VAL A 185 -0.66 -7.04 10.02
C VAL A 185 -0.37 -6.38 11.37
N ARG A 186 -1.25 -6.57 12.37
CA ARG A 186 -1.04 -6.01 13.72
C ARG A 186 0.19 -6.61 14.38
N THR A 187 0.33 -7.94 14.35
CA THR A 187 1.50 -8.63 14.91
C THR A 187 2.82 -8.15 14.27
N ALA A 188 2.86 -7.97 12.95
CA ALA A 188 4.04 -7.47 12.25
C ALA A 188 4.39 -6.03 12.68
N ARG A 189 3.38 -5.15 12.83
CA ARG A 189 3.57 -3.77 13.31
C ARG A 189 4.05 -3.74 14.77
N ASP A 190 3.48 -4.56 15.63
CA ASP A 190 3.84 -4.64 17.05
C ASP A 190 5.29 -5.12 17.25
N HIS A 191 5.77 -6.00 16.35
CA HIS A 191 7.17 -6.43 16.31
C HIS A 191 8.10 -5.47 15.57
N GLY A 192 7.59 -4.38 15.00
CA GLY A 192 8.37 -3.40 14.24
C GLY A 192 8.81 -3.87 12.85
N ASP A 193 8.26 -4.98 12.35
CA ASP A 193 8.50 -5.47 11.00
C ASP A 193 7.61 -4.71 10.00
N LEU A 194 8.04 -3.49 9.69
CA LEU A 194 7.29 -2.61 8.79
C LEU A 194 7.25 -3.12 7.35
N ALA A 195 8.25 -3.89 6.93
CA ALA A 195 8.33 -4.43 5.58
C ALA A 195 7.30 -5.57 5.41
N GLN A 196 7.25 -6.49 6.37
CA GLN A 196 6.20 -7.52 6.40
C GLN A 196 4.81 -6.91 6.55
N ALA A 197 4.65 -5.95 7.48
CA ALA A 197 3.36 -5.30 7.70
C ALA A 197 2.82 -4.62 6.44
N ALA A 198 3.70 -4.05 5.61
CA ALA A 198 3.30 -3.41 4.37
C ALA A 198 2.85 -4.41 3.31
N VAL A 199 3.57 -5.51 3.11
CA VAL A 199 3.15 -6.58 2.18
C VAL A 199 1.80 -7.18 2.61
N LEU A 200 1.60 -7.38 3.91
CA LEU A 200 0.32 -7.85 4.45
C LEU A 200 -0.79 -6.80 4.28
N ASP A 201 -0.49 -5.50 4.35
CA ASP A 201 -1.46 -4.42 4.09
C ASP A 201 -1.89 -4.41 2.61
N ASP A 202 -0.92 -4.56 1.69
CA ASP A 202 -1.17 -4.68 0.25
C ASP A 202 -2.00 -5.93 -0.07
N LEU A 203 -1.68 -7.06 0.56
CA LEU A 203 -2.50 -8.27 0.48
C LEU A 203 -3.93 -8.01 0.97
N GLY A 204 -4.09 -7.31 2.10
CA GLY A 204 -5.40 -6.96 2.65
C GLY A 204 -6.24 -6.12 1.69
N ARG A 205 -5.63 -5.17 0.98
CA ARG A 205 -6.29 -4.37 -0.06
C ARG A 205 -6.79 -5.24 -1.20
N VAL A 206 -5.94 -6.12 -1.73
CA VAL A 206 -6.30 -7.04 -2.82
C VAL A 206 -7.42 -7.99 -2.40
N LEU A 207 -7.34 -8.57 -1.20
CA LEU A 207 -8.38 -9.45 -0.66
C LEU A 207 -9.71 -8.70 -0.43
N THR A 208 -9.67 -7.44 -0.01
CA THR A 208 -10.87 -6.61 0.14
C THR A 208 -11.56 -6.40 -1.21
N THR A 209 -10.77 -6.10 -2.24
CA THR A 209 -11.30 -5.94 -3.59
C THR A 209 -11.90 -7.24 -4.13
N LEU A 210 -11.25 -8.38 -3.86
CA LEU A 210 -11.78 -9.72 -4.22
C LEU A 210 -13.10 -10.03 -3.53
N ASP A 211 -13.22 -9.73 -2.24
CA ASP A 211 -14.43 -9.98 -1.44
C ASP A 211 -15.61 -9.14 -1.92
N ASN A 212 -15.34 -7.90 -2.34
CA ASN A 212 -16.36 -6.94 -2.78
C ASN A 212 -16.55 -6.89 -4.31
N GLU A 213 -15.91 -7.78 -5.07
CA GLU A 213 -15.95 -7.69 -6.53
C GLU A 213 -17.34 -8.07 -7.09
N PRO A 214 -18.01 -7.20 -7.86
CA PRO A 214 -19.25 -7.56 -8.54
C PRO A 214 -18.96 -8.62 -9.61
N SER A 215 -19.93 -9.52 -9.85
CA SER A 215 -19.85 -10.63 -10.81
C SER A 215 -19.83 -10.16 -12.28
N SER A 216 -18.90 -9.29 -12.66
CA SER A 216 -18.77 -8.74 -14.00
C SER A 216 -17.51 -9.30 -14.70
N PRO A 217 -17.52 -9.46 -16.03
CA PRO A 217 -16.40 -10.08 -16.74
C PRO A 217 -15.13 -9.19 -16.84
N HIS A 218 -15.22 -7.89 -16.57
CA HIS A 218 -14.10 -6.94 -16.71
C HIS A 218 -13.38 -6.61 -15.39
N SER A 219 -13.97 -6.94 -14.24
CA SER A 219 -13.50 -6.51 -12.93
C SER A 219 -12.24 -7.27 -12.46
N THR A 220 -12.10 -8.55 -12.81
CA THR A 220 -10.89 -9.33 -12.45
C THR A 220 -9.64 -8.90 -13.21
N LEU A 221 -9.77 -8.14 -14.30
CA LEU A 221 -8.63 -7.69 -15.11
C LEU A 221 -7.89 -6.51 -14.45
N GLN A 222 -8.63 -5.58 -13.82
CA GLN A 222 -8.05 -4.47 -13.08
C GLN A 222 -7.28 -4.96 -11.86
N LEU A 223 -7.84 -5.94 -11.15
CA LEU A 223 -7.18 -6.58 -10.02
C LEU A 223 -5.89 -7.32 -10.44
N ARG A 224 -5.91 -8.04 -11.56
CA ARG A 224 -4.73 -8.71 -12.12
C ARG A 224 -3.63 -7.73 -12.52
N LEU A 225 -4.01 -6.57 -13.06
CA LEU A 225 -3.08 -5.49 -13.35
C LEU A 225 -2.48 -4.95 -12.06
N GLU A 226 -3.30 -4.64 -11.04
CA GLU A 226 -2.85 -4.12 -9.74
C GLU A 226 -1.90 -5.09 -9.01
N MET A 227 -2.24 -6.38 -8.98
CA MET A 227 -1.39 -7.43 -8.40
C MET A 227 -0.04 -7.57 -9.13
N ASN A 228 -0.04 -7.49 -10.47
CA ASN A 228 1.19 -7.57 -11.26
C ASN A 228 2.03 -6.29 -11.15
N THR A 229 1.41 -5.10 -11.16
CA THR A 229 2.13 -3.82 -11.08
C THR A 229 2.72 -3.59 -9.71
N SER A 230 2.03 -4.05 -8.65
CA SER A 230 2.51 -3.91 -7.28
C SER A 230 3.49 -5.01 -6.87
N GLY A 231 3.71 -6.01 -7.73
CA GLY A 231 4.66 -7.10 -7.46
C GLY A 231 4.26 -8.00 -6.28
N LEU A 232 3.01 -7.98 -5.82
CA LEU A 232 2.57 -8.60 -4.57
C LEU A 232 2.90 -10.10 -4.49
N LEU A 233 2.71 -10.85 -5.58
CA LEU A 233 3.06 -12.28 -5.64
C LEU A 233 4.56 -12.54 -5.45
N LEU A 234 5.41 -11.64 -5.95
CA LEU A 234 6.85 -11.72 -5.75
C LEU A 234 7.21 -11.43 -4.29
N ASP A 235 6.59 -10.42 -3.69
CA ASP A 235 6.84 -10.04 -2.29
C ASP A 235 6.40 -11.13 -1.31
N ILE A 236 5.23 -11.73 -1.53
CA ILE A 236 4.75 -12.91 -0.78
C ILE A 236 5.75 -14.07 -0.90
N ARG A 237 6.24 -14.34 -2.12
CA ARG A 237 7.22 -15.41 -2.36
C ARG A 237 8.55 -15.16 -1.67
N ILE A 238 9.03 -13.92 -1.65
CA ILE A 238 10.27 -13.53 -0.95
C ILE A 238 10.09 -13.73 0.56
N LEU A 239 8.99 -13.24 1.14
CA LEU A 239 8.72 -13.41 2.57
C LEU A 239 8.66 -14.89 2.98
N ARG A 240 8.01 -15.74 2.18
CA ARG A 240 8.00 -17.18 2.42
C ARG A 240 9.40 -17.81 2.33
N GLN A 241 10.17 -17.46 1.30
CA GLN A 241 11.51 -18.03 1.12
C GLN A 241 12.43 -17.71 2.31
N ASN A 242 12.30 -16.52 2.88
CA ASN A 242 13.02 -16.13 4.09
C ASN A 242 12.65 -16.98 5.31
N GLN A 243 11.40 -17.46 5.40
CA GLN A 243 10.96 -18.36 6.47
C GLN A 243 11.47 -19.80 6.30
N THR A 244 11.62 -20.28 5.06
CA THR A 244 12.05 -21.67 4.77
C THR A 244 13.56 -21.90 4.77
N ALA A 245 14.37 -20.84 4.82
CA ALA A 245 15.84 -20.94 4.74
C ALA A 245 16.52 -21.36 6.07
N GLN A 246 15.74 -21.88 7.02
CA GLN A 246 16.18 -22.44 8.31
C GLN A 246 15.86 -23.93 8.38
#